data_AF-A0A8H5I9Y3-F1
#
_entry.id   AF-A0A8H5I9Y3-F1
#
_cell.length_a   1.000
_cell.length_b   1.000
_cell.length_c   1.000
_cell.angle_alpha   90.00
_cell.angle_beta   90.00
_cell.angle_gamma   90.00
#
_symmetry.space_group_name_H-M   'P 1'
#
loop_
_entity.id
_entity.type
_entity.pdbx_description
1 polymer ?
#
loop_
_entity_poly.entity_id
_entity_poly.type
_entity_poly.pdbx_seq_one_letter_code
_entity_poly.pdbx_strand_id
1 'polypeptide(L)'
;MSFTKSLFHLFQLALFLGQGPSSGEAASLSTRADKSRTEAPADCIVVKPSGASASEFASLQAAVNSISSSTKPTCIFLNSGTYNERVEIKVKAPLTLYGLTADIGSYKKNTVVIQNTLGSQDAGSLDASSTVNLRSDDFAAYNIDFVNGYTAGQAVALTANGNKTGFYGCSFKSYQDTLYVKAGWMYYSNCYIEGAVDYIFGNGHAWIGESTIASNGPGYITASSRTEPTDTSRYIIDHSTITSTGTQDLTNKVYLGRPWRVNARVMYQYSTLTNVVRPEGYSPMAEGATPIFQEFGNTGAGADTSQRKYFTPSDKALTKQDLWGANFKWYDTSY
;
A
#
# COMPACT_ATOMS: atom_id res chain seq x y z
N MET A 1 68.05 29.05 37.35
CA MET A 1 66.61 29.15 37.66
C MET A 1 65.86 28.18 36.74
N SER A 2 65.18 27.21 37.38
CA SER A 2 64.16 26.26 36.90
C SER A 2 64.27 25.60 35.51
N PHE A 3 64.54 24.29 35.53
CA PHE A 3 63.98 23.31 34.59
C PHE A 3 62.45 23.25 34.76
N THR A 4 61.70 23.10 33.67
CA THR A 4 60.47 22.27 33.65
C THR A 4 60.07 21.86 32.23
N LYS A 5 59.74 20.56 32.13
CA LYS A 5 59.30 19.79 30.96
C LYS A 5 57.90 20.21 30.49
N SER A 6 57.61 20.08 29.19
CA SER A 6 56.32 19.58 28.69
C SER A 6 56.46 19.24 27.20
N LEU A 7 56.67 17.96 26.86
CA LEU A 7 55.66 16.96 26.50
C LEU A 7 55.17 17.11 25.04
N PHE A 8 55.78 16.30 24.18
CA PHE A 8 55.27 15.96 22.85
C PHE A 8 53.82 15.45 22.97
N HIS A 9 52.91 16.02 22.18
CA HIS A 9 51.69 15.32 21.78
C HIS A 9 51.80 15.03 20.28
N LEU A 10 52.12 13.77 19.98
CA LEU A 10 51.83 13.16 18.69
C LEU A 10 50.31 13.22 18.51
N PHE A 11 49.82 14.06 17.59
CA PHE A 11 48.51 13.82 17.01
C PHE A 11 48.66 12.65 16.05
N GLN A 12 48.25 11.45 16.49
CA GLN A 12 47.96 10.35 15.58
C GLN A 12 46.82 10.77 14.66
N LEU A 13 47.18 11.16 13.44
CA LEU A 13 46.27 11.26 12.33
C LEU A 13 45.85 9.81 11.98
N ALA A 14 44.77 9.34 12.59
CA ALA A 14 44.15 8.09 12.19
C ALA A 14 43.59 8.29 10.77
N LEU A 15 44.34 7.81 9.76
CA LEU A 15 43.79 7.53 8.45
C LEU A 15 42.69 6.49 8.64
N PHE A 16 41.43 6.93 8.68
CA PHE A 16 40.30 6.07 8.37
C PHE A 16 40.28 5.85 6.85
N LEU A 17 41.13 4.94 6.39
CA LEU A 17 40.90 4.21 5.16
C LEU A 17 39.85 3.14 5.48
N GLY A 18 38.59 3.44 5.14
CA GLY A 18 37.49 2.57 5.53
C GLY A 18 36.23 2.84 4.71
N GLN A 19 36.25 2.34 3.48
CA GLN A 19 35.11 2.02 2.62
C GLN A 19 34.22 3.19 2.22
N GLY A 20 34.45 3.69 0.99
CA GLY A 20 33.45 4.45 0.26
C GLY A 20 32.13 3.67 0.18
N PRO A 21 30.99 4.36 -0.05
CA PRO A 21 29.70 3.71 -0.14
C PRO A 21 29.83 2.56 -1.13
N SER A 22 29.62 1.33 -0.65
CA SER A 22 29.40 0.23 -1.57
C SER A 22 28.21 0.65 -2.41
N SER A 23 28.43 0.68 -3.71
CA SER A 23 27.40 0.78 -4.72
C SER A 23 26.47 -0.44 -4.55
N GLY A 24 25.59 -0.38 -3.57
CA GLY A 24 24.28 -0.98 -3.68
C GLY A 24 23.51 -0.11 -4.68
N GLU A 25 23.83 -0.25 -5.96
CA GLU A 25 22.83 -0.02 -6.99
C GLU A 25 21.56 -0.71 -6.48
N ALA A 26 20.46 0.04 -6.42
CA ALA A 26 19.15 -0.56 -6.36
C ALA A 26 19.16 -1.65 -7.43
N ALA A 27 19.15 -2.91 -7.00
CA ALA A 27 19.28 -4.03 -7.92
C ALA A 27 18.25 -3.80 -9.03
N SER A 28 18.72 -3.63 -10.26
CA SER A 28 17.83 -3.49 -11.40
C SER A 28 16.93 -4.72 -11.41
N LEU A 29 15.63 -4.53 -11.21
CA LEU A 29 14.62 -5.59 -11.23
C LEU A 29 14.45 -6.14 -12.66
N SER A 30 15.47 -6.79 -13.21
CA SER A 30 15.32 -7.71 -14.33
C SER A 30 15.04 -9.10 -13.73
N THR A 31 13.82 -9.65 -13.71
CA THR A 31 13.13 -10.21 -14.89
C THR A 31 11.65 -10.58 -14.56
N ARG A 32 10.85 -9.63 -14.05
CA ARG A 32 9.39 -9.81 -13.89
C ARG A 32 8.59 -9.15 -15.02
N ALA A 33 9.06 -7.99 -15.46
CA ALA A 33 8.53 -7.28 -16.61
C ALA A 33 8.50 -8.24 -17.80
N ASP A 34 7.38 -8.26 -18.52
CA ASP A 34 7.15 -9.00 -19.78
C ASP A 34 6.62 -10.44 -19.65
N LYS A 35 6.39 -10.98 -18.44
CA LYS A 35 5.63 -12.23 -18.31
C LYS A 35 4.13 -11.93 -18.35
N SER A 36 3.41 -12.50 -19.31
CA SER A 36 1.96 -12.35 -19.43
C SER A 36 1.20 -13.46 -18.70
N ARG A 37 -0.04 -13.17 -18.30
CA ARG A 37 -1.03 -14.15 -17.82
C ARG A 37 -2.32 -13.96 -18.61
N THR A 38 -2.36 -14.61 -19.77
CA THR A 38 -3.46 -14.50 -20.77
C THR A 38 -4.46 -15.64 -20.69
N GLU A 39 -4.15 -16.70 -19.94
CA GLU A 39 -5.00 -17.87 -19.74
C GLU A 39 -5.12 -18.18 -18.25
N ALA A 40 -6.18 -18.90 -17.89
CA ALA A 40 -6.39 -19.34 -16.53
C ALA A 40 -5.31 -20.36 -16.12
N PRO A 41 -4.64 -20.18 -14.97
CA PRO A 41 -3.82 -21.25 -14.42
C PRO A 41 -4.65 -22.51 -14.18
N ALA A 42 -4.00 -23.67 -14.18
CA ALA A 42 -4.65 -24.95 -13.95
C ALA A 42 -5.50 -24.93 -12.67
N ASP A 43 -6.67 -25.56 -12.75
CA ASP A 43 -7.65 -25.70 -11.65
C ASP A 43 -8.24 -24.40 -11.08
N CYS A 44 -7.95 -23.23 -11.68
CA CYS A 44 -8.62 -22.00 -11.30
C CYS A 44 -10.06 -21.93 -11.83
N ILE A 45 -10.96 -21.45 -10.98
CA ILE A 45 -12.32 -21.09 -11.38
C ILE A 45 -12.24 -19.92 -12.35
N VAL A 46 -12.89 -20.02 -13.51
CA VAL A 46 -12.87 -18.98 -14.53
C VAL A 46 -14.09 -18.08 -14.42
N VAL A 47 -13.85 -16.76 -14.45
CA VAL A 47 -14.89 -15.73 -14.47
C VAL A 47 -14.73 -14.88 -15.72
N LYS A 48 -15.83 -14.65 -16.43
CA LYS A 48 -15.90 -13.75 -17.60
C LYS A 48 -17.11 -12.82 -17.44
N PRO A 49 -16.94 -11.49 -17.54
CA PRO A 49 -18.06 -10.56 -17.37
C PRO A 49 -19.03 -10.59 -18.57
N SER A 50 -18.59 -11.15 -19.70
CA SER A 50 -19.41 -11.41 -20.88
C SER A 50 -18.93 -12.68 -21.59
N GLY A 51 -19.85 -13.40 -22.25
CA GLY A 51 -19.50 -14.62 -23.00
C GLY A 51 -19.06 -15.80 -22.13
N ALA A 52 -19.48 -15.86 -20.85
CA ALA A 52 -19.25 -17.03 -20.00
C ALA A 52 -19.97 -18.27 -20.55
N SER A 53 -19.26 -19.39 -20.63
CA SER A 53 -19.87 -20.70 -20.92
C SER A 53 -20.60 -21.27 -19.70
N ALA A 54 -21.33 -22.38 -19.88
CA ALA A 54 -22.10 -23.01 -18.81
C ALA A 54 -21.25 -23.51 -17.62
N SER A 55 -19.95 -23.72 -17.80
CA SER A 55 -18.99 -24.13 -16.76
C SER A 55 -18.20 -22.98 -16.14
N GLU A 56 -18.49 -21.74 -16.52
CA GLU A 56 -17.79 -20.53 -16.06
C GLU A 56 -18.75 -19.59 -15.34
N PHE A 57 -18.21 -18.69 -14.49
CA PHE A 57 -19.02 -17.70 -13.80
C PHE A 57 -19.09 -16.38 -14.58
N ALA A 58 -20.25 -15.74 -14.54
CA ALA A 58 -20.45 -14.40 -15.12
C ALA A 58 -20.02 -13.26 -14.18
N SER A 59 -19.85 -13.53 -12.88
CA SER A 59 -19.49 -12.53 -11.87
C SER A 59 -18.54 -13.10 -10.81
N LEU A 60 -17.71 -12.23 -10.22
CA LEU A 60 -16.80 -12.62 -9.16
C LEU A 60 -17.56 -13.02 -7.90
N GLN A 61 -18.65 -12.34 -7.54
CA GLN A 61 -19.42 -12.72 -6.36
C GLN A 61 -19.99 -14.14 -6.47
N ALA A 62 -20.46 -14.55 -7.66
CA ALA A 62 -20.96 -15.91 -7.86
C ALA A 62 -19.85 -16.96 -7.72
N ALA A 63 -18.66 -16.69 -8.25
CA ALA A 63 -17.49 -17.55 -8.09
C ALA A 63 -17.06 -17.67 -6.62
N VAL A 64 -17.01 -16.56 -5.88
CA VAL A 64 -16.72 -16.54 -4.44
C VAL A 64 -17.76 -17.33 -3.64
N ASN A 65 -19.05 -17.17 -3.97
CA ASN A 65 -20.13 -17.91 -3.30
C ASN A 65 -20.01 -19.43 -3.47
N SER A 66 -19.52 -19.88 -4.64
CA SER A 66 -19.36 -21.31 -4.95
C SER A 66 -18.33 -22.03 -4.05
N ILE A 67 -17.44 -21.27 -3.41
CA ILE A 67 -16.37 -21.81 -2.55
C ILE A 67 -16.56 -21.46 -1.07
N SER A 68 -17.70 -20.87 -0.69
CA SER A 68 -17.98 -20.33 0.65
C SER A 68 -17.77 -21.34 1.81
N SER A 69 -18.01 -22.63 1.57
CA SER A 69 -17.81 -23.71 2.54
C SER A 69 -16.46 -24.45 2.40
N SER A 70 -15.71 -24.17 1.33
CA SER A 70 -14.42 -24.81 1.06
C SER A 70 -13.34 -24.31 2.03
N THR A 71 -12.44 -25.21 2.41
CA THR A 71 -11.20 -24.90 3.11
C THR A 71 -9.96 -25.19 2.26
N LYS A 72 -10.15 -25.74 1.05
CA LYS A 72 -9.04 -26.06 0.14
C LYS A 72 -8.51 -24.79 -0.51
N PRO A 73 -7.18 -24.60 -0.61
CA PRO A 73 -6.61 -23.51 -1.39
C PRO A 73 -7.25 -23.45 -2.78
N THR A 74 -7.74 -22.27 -3.15
CA THR A 74 -8.50 -22.07 -4.38
C THR A 74 -7.99 -20.84 -5.12
N CYS A 75 -8.03 -20.88 -6.45
CA CYS A 75 -7.80 -19.71 -7.27
C CYS A 75 -9.00 -19.39 -8.17
N ILE A 76 -9.19 -18.10 -8.43
CA ILE A 76 -10.20 -17.57 -9.34
C ILE A 76 -9.47 -16.69 -10.37
N PHE A 77 -9.62 -17.03 -11.65
CA PHE A 77 -9.09 -16.28 -12.77
C PHE A 77 -10.18 -15.41 -13.40
N LEU A 78 -9.93 -14.10 -13.45
CA LEU A 78 -10.80 -13.11 -14.09
C LEU A 78 -10.25 -12.79 -15.48
N ASN A 79 -11.09 -12.99 -16.51
CA ASN A 79 -10.79 -12.54 -17.86
C ASN A 79 -10.92 -11.02 -17.98
N SER A 80 -10.32 -10.47 -19.03
CA SER A 80 -10.44 -9.04 -19.37
C SER A 80 -11.89 -8.57 -19.34
N GLY A 81 -12.11 -7.40 -18.76
CA GLY A 81 -13.38 -6.71 -18.77
C GLY A 81 -13.66 -5.94 -17.50
N THR A 82 -14.79 -5.24 -17.52
CA THR A 82 -15.30 -4.45 -16.40
C THR A 82 -16.43 -5.18 -15.70
N TYR A 83 -16.21 -5.49 -14.43
CA TYR A 83 -17.13 -6.15 -13.52
C TYR A 83 -17.83 -5.08 -12.69
N ASN A 84 -19.04 -4.72 -13.10
CA ASN A 84 -19.89 -3.73 -12.39
C ASN A 84 -20.61 -4.41 -11.23
N GLU A 85 -19.90 -4.69 -10.16
CA GLU A 85 -20.41 -5.42 -9.01
C GLU A 85 -19.77 -4.96 -7.69
N ARG A 86 -20.47 -5.27 -6.60
CA ARG A 86 -19.91 -5.21 -5.25
C ARG A 86 -19.65 -6.63 -4.77
N VAL A 87 -18.47 -6.86 -4.21
CA VAL A 87 -18.02 -8.20 -3.81
C VAL A 87 -17.70 -8.23 -2.32
N GLU A 88 -18.33 -9.13 -1.58
CA GLU A 88 -17.87 -9.54 -0.26
C GLU A 88 -17.10 -10.86 -0.38
N ILE A 89 -15.84 -10.85 0.05
CA ILE A 89 -14.99 -12.03 0.12
C ILE A 89 -14.89 -12.45 1.57
N LYS A 90 -15.67 -13.46 1.94
CA LYS A 90 -15.69 -14.05 3.28
C LYS A 90 -15.70 -15.57 3.17
N VAL A 91 -14.52 -16.13 2.91
CA VAL A 91 -14.29 -17.56 2.69
C VAL A 91 -13.30 -18.11 3.72
N LYS A 92 -13.34 -19.43 3.94
CA LYS A 92 -12.39 -20.14 4.81
C LYS A 92 -11.15 -20.66 4.05
N ALA A 93 -11.27 -20.80 2.74
CA ALA A 93 -10.18 -21.22 1.87
C ALA A 93 -9.15 -20.10 1.72
N PRO A 94 -7.84 -20.41 1.73
CA PRO A 94 -6.84 -19.55 1.12
C PRO A 94 -7.23 -19.28 -0.33
N LEU A 95 -7.34 -18.01 -0.71
CA LEU A 95 -7.92 -17.60 -1.99
C LEU A 95 -6.93 -16.72 -2.76
N THR A 96 -6.66 -17.09 -4.01
CA THR A 96 -5.91 -16.24 -4.93
C THR A 96 -6.78 -15.76 -6.09
N LEU A 97 -6.87 -14.46 -6.28
CA LEU A 97 -7.48 -13.84 -7.46
C LEU A 97 -6.42 -13.46 -8.48
N TYR A 98 -6.69 -13.82 -9.73
CA TYR A 98 -5.79 -13.66 -10.85
C TYR A 98 -6.50 -12.86 -11.95
N GLY A 99 -6.13 -11.60 -12.19
CA GLY A 99 -6.63 -10.82 -13.34
C GLY A 99 -5.80 -11.01 -14.61
N LEU A 100 -6.44 -11.15 -15.77
CA LEU A 100 -5.76 -11.24 -17.06
C LEU A 100 -4.88 -10.00 -17.31
N THR A 101 -3.62 -10.20 -17.68
CA THR A 101 -2.68 -9.12 -18.01
C THR A 101 -1.63 -9.57 -19.03
N ALA A 102 -1.15 -8.62 -19.81
CA ALA A 102 0.02 -8.81 -20.67
C ALA A 102 1.36 -8.69 -19.91
N ASP A 103 1.33 -8.16 -18.68
CA ASP A 103 2.50 -7.99 -17.82
C ASP A 103 2.09 -8.21 -16.36
N ILE A 104 2.55 -9.30 -15.76
CA ILE A 104 2.28 -9.61 -14.35
C ILE A 104 3.08 -8.68 -13.42
N GLY A 105 4.24 -8.19 -13.85
CA GLY A 105 5.12 -7.36 -13.03
C GLY A 105 4.61 -5.93 -12.81
N SER A 106 3.55 -5.52 -13.49
CA SER A 106 3.06 -4.14 -13.45
C SER A 106 1.54 -4.04 -13.42
N TYR A 107 1.04 -3.02 -12.72
CA TYR A 107 -0.37 -2.60 -12.80
C TYR A 107 -0.76 -1.99 -14.16
N LYS A 108 0.22 -1.51 -14.94
CA LYS A 108 -0.02 -0.68 -16.13
C LYS A 108 -0.71 -1.42 -17.29
N LYS A 109 -0.73 -2.75 -17.26
CA LYS A 109 -1.33 -3.60 -18.29
C LYS A 109 -2.51 -4.43 -17.78
N ASN A 110 -3.04 -4.09 -16.60
CA ASN A 110 -4.25 -4.71 -16.07
C ASN A 110 -5.41 -4.51 -17.05
N THR A 111 -6.18 -5.58 -17.27
CA THR A 111 -7.38 -5.55 -18.14
C THR A 111 -8.65 -5.89 -17.39
N VAL A 112 -8.54 -6.20 -16.09
CA VAL A 112 -9.64 -6.56 -15.20
C VAL A 112 -9.92 -5.40 -14.28
N VAL A 113 -11.12 -4.84 -14.38
CA VAL A 113 -11.59 -3.75 -13.52
C VAL A 113 -12.82 -4.22 -12.76
N ILE A 114 -12.77 -4.22 -11.44
CA ILE A 114 -13.95 -4.42 -10.57
C ILE A 114 -14.35 -3.05 -10.06
N GLN A 115 -15.59 -2.63 -10.34
CA GLN A 115 -16.02 -1.28 -10.03
C GLN A 115 -17.45 -1.18 -9.48
N ASN A 116 -17.64 -0.16 -8.64
CA ASN A 116 -18.95 0.34 -8.24
C ASN A 116 -18.95 1.88 -8.23
N THR A 117 -20.08 2.49 -7.86
CA THR A 117 -20.13 3.91 -7.47
C THR A 117 -21.09 4.04 -6.31
N LEU A 118 -20.56 4.04 -5.08
CA LEU A 118 -21.38 4.12 -3.88
C LEU A 118 -20.60 4.76 -2.72
N GLY A 119 -21.13 5.86 -2.19
CA GLY A 119 -20.61 6.51 -0.98
C GLY A 119 -21.05 5.81 0.30
N SER A 120 -20.26 5.96 1.37
CA SER A 120 -20.51 5.32 2.66
C SER A 120 -21.74 5.81 3.40
N GLN A 121 -22.17 7.06 3.16
CA GLN A 121 -23.41 7.59 3.69
C GLN A 121 -24.62 6.80 3.18
N ASP A 122 -24.69 6.57 1.86
CA ASP A 122 -25.75 5.79 1.23
C ASP A 122 -25.61 4.29 1.52
N ALA A 123 -24.38 3.80 1.61
CA ALA A 123 -24.12 2.40 1.95
C ALA A 123 -24.37 2.06 3.44
N GLY A 124 -24.45 3.07 4.31
CA GLY A 124 -24.61 2.95 5.76
C GLY A 124 -23.32 2.66 6.54
N SER A 125 -22.18 2.38 5.88
CA SER A 125 -20.87 2.24 6.51
C SER A 125 -19.73 2.30 5.50
N LEU A 126 -18.50 2.50 5.98
CA LEU A 126 -17.27 2.42 5.17
C LEU A 126 -17.12 1.03 4.52
N ASP A 127 -17.23 -0.04 5.30
CA ASP A 127 -17.19 -1.42 4.81
C ASP A 127 -18.23 -1.65 3.71
N ALA A 128 -19.47 -1.20 3.91
CA ALA A 128 -20.54 -1.34 2.94
C ALA A 128 -20.35 -0.47 1.69
N SER A 129 -19.55 0.59 1.72
CA SER A 129 -19.23 1.35 0.51
C SER A 129 -18.25 0.62 -0.41
N SER A 130 -17.52 -0.37 0.12
CA SER A 130 -16.45 -1.05 -0.60
C SER A 130 -16.92 -1.65 -1.92
N THR A 131 -16.14 -1.44 -2.98
CA THR A 131 -16.27 -2.24 -4.21
C THR A 131 -15.92 -3.69 -3.91
N VAL A 132 -14.82 -3.92 -3.20
CA VAL A 132 -14.48 -5.24 -2.65
C VAL A 132 -14.27 -5.14 -1.14
N ASN A 133 -15.06 -5.89 -0.38
CA ASN A 133 -14.92 -6.04 1.07
C ASN A 133 -14.27 -7.40 1.38
N LEU A 134 -12.95 -7.42 1.59
CA LEU A 134 -12.18 -8.61 1.94
C LEU A 134 -12.20 -8.84 3.45
N ARG A 135 -12.69 -10.01 3.86
CA ARG A 135 -12.87 -10.46 5.25
C ARG A 135 -12.34 -11.89 5.46
N SER A 136 -11.17 -12.16 4.90
CA SER A 136 -10.53 -13.47 4.91
C SER A 136 -9.02 -13.35 5.11
N ASP A 137 -8.45 -14.34 5.80
CA ASP A 137 -7.01 -14.55 5.91
C ASP A 137 -6.47 -15.27 4.66
N ASP A 138 -5.15 -15.27 4.48
CA ASP A 138 -4.43 -16.01 3.43
C ASP A 138 -5.00 -15.74 2.01
N PHE A 139 -5.12 -14.46 1.69
CA PHE A 139 -5.66 -13.98 0.41
C PHE A 139 -4.56 -13.35 -0.45
N ALA A 140 -4.63 -13.54 -1.76
CA ALA A 140 -3.80 -12.80 -2.71
C ALA A 140 -4.61 -12.30 -3.90
N ALA A 141 -4.27 -11.12 -4.43
CA ALA A 141 -4.80 -10.62 -5.69
C ALA A 141 -3.67 -10.11 -6.59
N TYR A 142 -3.73 -10.47 -7.87
CA TYR A 142 -2.72 -10.12 -8.87
C TYR A 142 -3.34 -9.46 -10.09
N ASN A 143 -2.85 -8.27 -10.44
CA ASN A 143 -3.16 -7.57 -11.69
C ASN A 143 -4.65 -7.27 -11.89
N ILE A 144 -5.30 -6.74 -10.85
CA ILE A 144 -6.71 -6.34 -10.85
C ILE A 144 -6.82 -4.88 -10.42
N ASP A 145 -7.67 -4.12 -11.10
CA ASP A 145 -8.03 -2.76 -10.74
C ASP A 145 -9.32 -2.75 -9.92
N PHE A 146 -9.27 -2.21 -8.70
CA PHE A 146 -10.41 -2.02 -7.80
C PHE A 146 -10.80 -0.54 -7.79
N VAL A 147 -12.05 -0.22 -8.15
CA VAL A 147 -12.46 1.18 -8.39
C VAL A 147 -13.80 1.49 -7.70
N ASN A 148 -13.83 2.55 -6.89
CA ASN A 148 -15.09 3.18 -6.50
C ASN A 148 -15.16 4.56 -7.17
N GLY A 149 -16.15 4.75 -8.04
CA GLY A 149 -16.30 5.97 -8.84
C GLY A 149 -16.92 7.16 -8.09
N TYR A 150 -17.27 7.01 -6.80
CA TYR A 150 -17.93 8.07 -6.04
C TYR A 150 -16.92 9.13 -5.54
N THR A 151 -17.22 10.40 -5.78
CA THR A 151 -16.29 11.52 -5.52
C THR A 151 -16.80 12.54 -4.50
N ALA A 152 -18.06 12.43 -4.05
CA ALA A 152 -18.72 13.44 -3.20
C ALA A 152 -18.60 13.14 -1.68
N GLY A 153 -17.69 12.25 -1.27
CA GLY A 153 -17.52 11.80 0.11
C GLY A 153 -16.79 10.46 0.16
N GLN A 154 -16.81 9.82 1.34
CA GLN A 154 -16.04 8.59 1.58
C GLN A 154 -16.59 7.44 0.76
N ALA A 155 -15.73 6.76 0.02
CA ALA A 155 -16.11 5.72 -0.91
C ALA A 155 -14.96 4.74 -1.12
N VAL A 156 -15.08 3.56 -0.52
CA VAL A 156 -13.97 2.61 -0.46
C VAL A 156 -13.88 1.81 -1.76
N ALA A 157 -12.70 1.74 -2.36
CA ALA A 157 -12.42 0.82 -3.46
C ALA A 157 -12.21 -0.59 -2.91
N LEU A 158 -11.33 -0.74 -1.92
CA LEU A 158 -11.09 -2.03 -1.27
C LEU A 158 -10.94 -1.88 0.24
N THR A 159 -11.70 -2.68 0.98
CA THR A 159 -11.44 -2.94 2.41
C THR A 159 -10.66 -4.23 2.54
N ALA A 160 -9.51 -4.17 3.21
CA ALA A 160 -8.72 -5.33 3.61
C ALA A 160 -8.86 -5.57 5.11
N ASN A 161 -9.47 -6.70 5.48
CA ASN A 161 -9.63 -7.14 6.86
C ASN A 161 -9.27 -8.62 6.99
N GLY A 162 -7.99 -8.91 7.24
CA GLY A 162 -7.45 -10.26 7.26
C GLY A 162 -5.94 -10.28 7.40
N ASN A 163 -5.41 -11.40 7.86
CA ASN A 163 -3.99 -11.67 7.99
C ASN A 163 -3.43 -12.28 6.71
N LYS A 164 -2.19 -11.92 6.38
CA LYS A 164 -1.43 -12.44 5.23
C LYS A 164 -2.16 -12.21 3.91
N THR A 165 -2.58 -10.96 3.70
CA THR A 165 -3.27 -10.53 2.48
C THR A 165 -2.28 -9.81 1.55
N GLY A 166 -2.10 -10.31 0.33
CA GLY A 166 -1.14 -9.79 -0.64
C GLY A 166 -1.80 -9.19 -1.88
N PHE A 167 -1.28 -8.07 -2.35
CA PHE A 167 -1.72 -7.41 -3.58
C PHE A 167 -0.52 -7.08 -4.44
N TYR A 168 -0.54 -7.53 -5.69
CA TYR A 168 0.63 -7.51 -6.57
C TYR A 168 0.25 -6.99 -7.94
N GLY A 169 0.85 -5.87 -8.36
CA GLY A 169 0.48 -5.25 -9.64
C GLY A 169 -0.99 -4.80 -9.68
N CYS A 170 -1.63 -4.57 -8.53
CA CYS A 170 -3.03 -4.15 -8.47
C CYS A 170 -3.16 -2.61 -8.51
N SER A 171 -4.32 -2.11 -8.92
CA SER A 171 -4.67 -0.70 -8.76
C SER A 171 -5.84 -0.53 -7.79
N PHE A 172 -5.83 0.57 -7.03
CA PHE A 172 -6.92 0.97 -6.13
C PHE A 172 -7.24 2.44 -6.40
N LYS A 173 -8.47 2.73 -6.84
CA LYS A 173 -8.85 4.07 -7.32
C LYS A 173 -10.17 4.52 -6.71
N SER A 174 -10.13 5.68 -6.05
CA SER A 174 -11.30 6.43 -5.57
C SER A 174 -10.85 7.87 -5.29
N TYR A 175 -11.63 8.65 -4.54
CA TYR A 175 -11.28 10.00 -4.12
C TYR A 175 -11.01 10.10 -2.62
N GLN A 176 -12.03 9.86 -1.79
CA GLN A 176 -11.90 9.85 -0.33
C GLN A 176 -12.03 8.42 0.18
N ASP A 177 -11.13 8.02 1.08
CA ASP A 177 -11.13 6.70 1.74
C ASP A 177 -10.93 5.53 0.75
N THR A 178 -10.03 5.66 -0.24
CA THR A 178 -9.81 4.66 -1.31
C THR A 178 -9.49 3.24 -0.79
N LEU A 179 -8.44 3.10 0.03
CA LEU A 179 -7.92 1.82 0.48
C LEU A 179 -8.03 1.72 2.00
N TYR A 180 -9.00 0.92 2.45
CA TYR A 180 -9.23 0.70 3.87
C TYR A 180 -8.41 -0.49 4.36
N VAL A 181 -7.20 -0.21 4.84
CA VAL A 181 -6.30 -1.14 5.54
C VAL A 181 -6.84 -1.35 6.96
N LYS A 182 -8.00 -2.00 7.05
CA LYS A 182 -8.84 -2.02 8.26
C LYS A 182 -8.15 -2.72 9.43
N ALA A 183 -7.76 -3.98 9.28
CA ALA A 183 -7.09 -4.78 10.31
C ALA A 183 -6.41 -6.02 9.72
N GLY A 184 -5.35 -6.50 10.37
CA GLY A 184 -4.58 -7.67 9.95
C GLY A 184 -3.24 -7.30 9.30
N TRP A 185 -2.71 -8.17 8.43
CA TRP A 185 -1.38 -8.04 7.81
C TRP A 185 -1.53 -7.95 6.29
N MET A 186 -1.04 -6.87 5.69
CA MET A 186 -1.23 -6.56 4.28
C MET A 186 0.08 -6.20 3.57
N TYR A 187 0.36 -6.84 2.44
CA TYR A 187 1.48 -6.52 1.57
C TYR A 187 0.97 -5.99 0.24
N TYR A 188 1.45 -4.84 -0.20
CA TYR A 188 1.17 -4.26 -1.49
C TYR A 188 2.50 -4.07 -2.22
N SER A 189 2.68 -4.71 -3.37
CA SER A 189 3.90 -4.58 -4.18
C SER A 189 3.59 -4.22 -5.62
N ASN A 190 4.36 -3.28 -6.16
CA ASN A 190 4.21 -2.82 -7.54
C ASN A 190 2.76 -2.38 -7.85
N CYS A 191 2.08 -1.80 -6.87
CA CYS A 191 0.69 -1.37 -6.98
C CYS A 191 0.57 0.10 -7.38
N TYR A 192 -0.63 0.48 -7.81
CA TYR A 192 -1.04 1.88 -7.98
C TYR A 192 -2.17 2.23 -7.02
N ILE A 193 -1.99 3.24 -6.18
CA ILE A 193 -3.01 3.68 -5.20
C ILE A 193 -3.32 5.14 -5.44
N GLU A 194 -4.58 5.46 -5.73
CA GLU A 194 -5.02 6.80 -6.09
C GLU A 194 -6.13 7.31 -5.17
N GLY A 195 -6.01 8.58 -4.76
CA GLY A 195 -7.04 9.30 -4.04
C GLY A 195 -6.60 10.70 -3.63
N ALA A 196 -7.39 11.37 -2.80
CA ALA A 196 -7.12 12.73 -2.33
C ALA A 196 -7.15 12.83 -0.81
N VAL A 197 -8.20 12.29 -0.16
CA VAL A 197 -8.43 12.46 1.28
C VAL A 197 -8.42 11.11 1.97
N ASP A 198 -7.51 10.95 2.94
CA ASP A 198 -7.38 9.76 3.80
C ASP A 198 -7.36 8.44 3.02
N TYR A 199 -6.75 8.45 1.83
CA TYR A 199 -6.99 7.40 0.85
C TYR A 199 -6.23 6.09 1.13
N ILE A 200 -5.38 6.06 2.16
CA ILE A 200 -4.82 4.86 2.79
C ILE A 200 -5.06 4.97 4.31
N PHE A 201 -6.00 4.20 4.85
CA PHE A 201 -6.47 4.43 6.23
C PHE A 201 -6.88 3.15 6.97
N GLY A 202 -7.04 3.24 8.29
CA GLY A 202 -7.37 2.09 9.17
C GLY A 202 -6.28 1.70 10.17
N ASN A 203 -6.33 0.46 10.68
CA ASN A 203 -5.47 -0.01 11.78
C ASN A 203 -4.72 -1.32 11.46
N GLY A 204 -4.57 -1.68 10.18
CA GLY A 204 -3.77 -2.84 9.78
C GLY A 204 -2.26 -2.62 9.81
N HIS A 205 -1.52 -3.71 9.63
CA HIS A 205 -0.07 -3.74 9.45
C HIS A 205 0.23 -3.78 7.95
N ALA A 206 0.46 -2.62 7.33
CA ALA A 206 0.65 -2.53 5.88
C ALA A 206 2.10 -2.25 5.52
N TRP A 207 2.64 -3.05 4.60
CA TRP A 207 3.84 -2.73 3.85
C TRP A 207 3.45 -2.43 2.41
N ILE A 208 3.77 -1.23 1.95
CA ILE A 208 3.52 -0.77 0.59
C ILE A 208 4.88 -0.55 -0.06
N GLY A 209 5.32 -1.53 -0.84
CA GLY A 209 6.62 -1.59 -1.50
C GLY A 209 6.51 -1.26 -2.98
N GLU A 210 7.51 -0.56 -3.52
CA GLU A 210 7.70 -0.41 -4.98
C GLU A 210 6.45 0.12 -5.71
N SER A 211 5.61 0.89 -5.01
CA SER A 211 4.28 1.28 -5.50
C SER A 211 4.25 2.74 -5.93
N THR A 212 3.30 3.06 -6.80
CA THR A 212 2.96 4.45 -7.13
C THR A 212 1.76 4.87 -6.30
N ILE A 213 1.93 5.91 -5.51
CA ILE A 213 0.89 6.51 -4.67
C ILE A 213 0.60 7.89 -5.26
N ALA A 214 -0.52 8.02 -5.97
CA ALA A 214 -0.83 9.17 -6.80
C ALA A 214 -2.01 9.97 -6.24
N SER A 215 -1.78 11.23 -5.87
CA SER A 215 -2.85 12.11 -5.44
C SER A 215 -3.63 12.67 -6.61
N ASN A 216 -4.97 12.55 -6.59
CA ASN A 216 -5.88 13.13 -7.60
C ASN A 216 -6.59 14.40 -7.11
N GLY A 217 -6.23 14.89 -5.92
CA GLY A 217 -6.71 16.13 -5.33
C GLY A 217 -5.84 16.56 -4.13
N PRO A 218 -6.02 17.78 -3.60
CA PRO A 218 -5.38 18.17 -2.35
C PRO A 218 -5.89 17.31 -1.20
N GLY A 219 -5.04 17.00 -0.23
CA GLY A 219 -5.46 16.25 0.95
C GLY A 219 -4.36 15.47 1.64
N TYR A 220 -4.65 14.22 2.00
CA TYR A 220 -3.88 13.42 2.96
C TYR A 220 -3.73 12.00 2.45
N ILE A 221 -2.50 11.51 2.38
CA ILE A 221 -2.23 10.14 1.92
C ILE A 221 -2.68 9.14 2.96
N THR A 222 -2.17 9.26 4.19
CA THR A 222 -2.42 8.27 5.25
C THR A 222 -3.26 8.80 6.40
N ALA A 223 -4.15 7.94 6.91
CA ALA A 223 -4.96 8.20 8.09
C ALA A 223 -5.05 6.95 9.00
N SER A 224 -3.98 6.68 9.73
CA SER A 224 -3.93 5.53 10.67
C SER A 224 -4.85 5.75 11.87
N SER A 225 -5.64 4.73 12.23
CA SER A 225 -6.51 4.68 13.41
C SER A 225 -5.93 3.89 14.59
N ARG A 226 -4.61 3.75 14.65
CA ARG A 226 -3.94 3.21 15.82
C ARG A 226 -4.27 4.03 17.07
N THR A 227 -4.83 3.36 18.08
CA THR A 227 -5.32 4.01 19.31
C THR A 227 -4.47 3.62 20.52
N GLU A 228 -4.14 2.34 20.69
CA GLU A 228 -3.41 1.87 21.86
C GLU A 228 -1.90 1.95 21.67
N PRO A 229 -1.12 2.45 22.66
CA PRO A 229 0.34 2.43 22.60
C PRO A 229 0.95 1.03 22.48
N THR A 230 0.25 -0.01 22.96
CA THR A 230 0.66 -1.42 22.86
C THR A 230 0.37 -2.03 21.49
N ASP A 231 -0.48 -1.41 20.67
CA ASP A 231 -0.76 -1.87 19.31
C ASP A 231 0.50 -1.75 18.45
N THR A 232 0.86 -2.83 17.75
CA THR A 232 2.03 -2.90 16.87
C THR A 232 1.75 -2.45 15.44
N SER A 233 0.48 -2.13 15.11
CA SER A 233 0.06 -1.66 13.79
C SER A 233 0.86 -0.44 13.33
N ARG A 234 1.16 -0.41 12.04
CA ARG A 234 1.83 0.71 11.36
C ARG A 234 1.75 0.54 9.87
N TYR A 235 1.93 1.64 9.15
CA TYR A 235 2.18 1.62 7.71
C TYR A 235 3.66 1.86 7.44
N ILE A 236 4.23 1.05 6.56
CA ILE A 236 5.58 1.24 6.03
C ILE A 236 5.45 1.38 4.52
N ILE A 237 5.76 2.56 4.02
CA ILE A 237 5.78 2.91 2.59
C ILE A 237 7.25 2.94 2.19
N ASP A 238 7.65 1.96 1.40
CA ASP A 238 9.04 1.61 1.12
C ASP A 238 9.31 1.59 -0.39
N HIS A 239 10.43 2.18 -0.84
CA HIS A 239 10.82 2.24 -2.25
C HIS A 239 9.69 2.69 -3.20
N SER A 240 8.77 3.53 -2.71
CA SER A 240 7.57 3.93 -3.43
C SER A 240 7.69 5.34 -3.98
N THR A 241 6.84 5.71 -4.92
CA THR A 241 6.78 7.05 -5.49
C THR A 241 5.51 7.76 -5.06
N ILE A 242 5.66 8.90 -4.38
CA ILE A 242 4.58 9.79 -3.98
C ILE A 242 4.45 10.91 -5.00
N THR A 243 3.35 10.93 -5.74
CA THR A 243 3.15 11.81 -6.90
C THR A 243 1.71 12.31 -7.01
N SER A 244 1.39 13.04 -8.08
CA SER A 244 0.03 13.32 -8.51
C SER A 244 -0.35 12.52 -9.74
N THR A 245 -1.64 12.43 -10.03
CA THR A 245 -2.14 11.91 -11.32
C THR A 245 -1.84 12.84 -12.51
N GLY A 246 -1.41 14.09 -12.24
CA GLY A 246 -1.17 15.10 -13.26
C GLY A 246 -2.43 15.78 -13.78
N THR A 247 -3.61 15.49 -13.23
CA THR A 247 -4.88 16.13 -13.65
C THR A 247 -5.04 17.57 -13.14
N GLN A 248 -4.26 17.94 -12.12
CA GLN A 248 -4.24 19.28 -11.53
C GLN A 248 -2.90 19.57 -10.87
N ASP A 249 -2.55 20.85 -10.72
CA ASP A 249 -1.36 21.26 -9.97
C ASP A 249 -1.56 21.02 -8.46
N LEU A 250 -0.81 20.05 -7.93
CA LEU A 250 -0.78 19.68 -6.52
C LEU A 250 0.50 20.10 -5.80
N THR A 251 1.32 20.98 -6.40
CA THR A 251 2.55 21.47 -5.77
C THR A 251 2.27 21.99 -4.36
N ASN A 252 2.88 21.39 -3.35
CA ASN A 252 2.67 21.68 -1.93
C ASN A 252 1.19 21.63 -1.48
N LYS A 253 0.40 20.69 -2.01
CA LYS A 253 -1.04 20.54 -1.64
C LYS A 253 -1.38 19.20 -0.98
N VAL A 254 -0.41 18.31 -0.82
CA VAL A 254 -0.62 16.97 -0.26
C VAL A 254 0.17 16.82 1.05
N TYR A 255 -0.48 16.31 2.08
CA TYR A 255 0.17 15.86 3.31
C TYR A 255 0.42 14.35 3.24
N LEU A 256 1.58 13.91 3.73
CA LEU A 256 1.93 12.50 3.92
C LEU A 256 0.95 11.77 4.86
N GLY A 257 0.32 12.48 5.79
CA GLY A 257 -0.77 11.91 6.58
C GLY A 257 -1.30 12.80 7.70
N ARG A 258 -2.31 12.29 8.39
CA ARG A 258 -2.89 12.86 9.61
C ARG A 258 -3.38 11.76 10.57
N PRO A 259 -3.41 11.99 11.89
CA PRO A 259 -3.76 10.94 12.84
C PRO A 259 -5.28 10.78 12.98
N TRP A 260 -5.88 9.78 12.32
CA TRP A 260 -7.31 9.48 12.53
C TRP A 260 -7.61 9.06 13.97
N ARG A 261 -6.62 8.42 14.64
CA ARG A 261 -6.62 8.21 16.09
C ARG A 261 -5.29 8.64 16.70
N VAL A 262 -5.32 8.82 18.02
CA VAL A 262 -4.30 9.53 18.79
C VAL A 262 -2.89 8.96 18.68
N ASN A 263 -2.74 7.69 18.34
CA ASN A 263 -1.46 6.99 18.29
C ASN A 263 -1.09 6.50 16.88
N ALA A 264 -1.59 7.17 15.84
CA ALA A 264 -1.30 6.89 14.44
C ALA A 264 0.21 6.68 14.19
N ARG A 265 0.56 5.68 13.37
CA ARG A 265 1.97 5.33 13.11
C ARG A 265 2.23 5.01 11.64
N VAL A 266 3.12 5.79 11.03
CA VAL A 266 3.45 5.70 9.59
C VAL A 266 4.94 5.99 9.37
N MET A 267 5.55 5.20 8.50
CA MET A 267 6.93 5.34 8.03
C MET A 267 6.93 5.52 6.51
N TYR A 268 7.62 6.55 6.01
CA TYR A 268 8.01 6.66 4.60
C TYR A 268 9.52 6.46 4.49
N GLN A 269 9.97 5.45 3.76
CA GLN A 269 11.38 5.13 3.66
C GLN A 269 11.81 4.83 2.23
N TYR A 270 13.03 5.24 1.88
CA TYR A 270 13.64 5.05 0.56
C TYR A 270 12.72 5.44 -0.61
N SER A 271 11.79 6.35 -0.37
CA SER A 271 10.72 6.69 -1.30
C SER A 271 11.02 8.01 -1.99
N THR A 272 10.52 8.17 -3.21
CA THR A 272 10.60 9.45 -3.92
C THR A 272 9.38 10.29 -3.58
N LEU A 273 9.59 11.40 -2.89
CA LEU A 273 8.58 12.40 -2.58
C LEU A 273 8.70 13.53 -3.60
N THR A 274 7.77 13.60 -4.55
CA THR A 274 7.73 14.71 -5.52
C THR A 274 7.28 16.02 -4.85
N ASN A 275 7.28 17.13 -5.60
CA ASN A 275 6.89 18.46 -5.11
C ASN A 275 5.41 18.59 -4.72
N VAL A 276 4.61 17.52 -4.81
CA VAL A 276 3.23 17.52 -4.31
C VAL A 276 3.16 17.62 -2.79
N VAL A 277 4.19 17.13 -2.10
CA VAL A 277 4.26 17.05 -0.64
C VAL A 277 4.49 18.43 -0.04
N ARG A 278 3.63 18.81 0.90
CA ARG A 278 3.78 20.04 1.70
C ARG A 278 5.06 20.03 2.54
N PRO A 279 5.74 21.18 2.72
CA PRO A 279 6.89 21.27 3.62
C PRO A 279 6.59 20.79 5.05
N GLU A 280 5.38 21.06 5.58
CA GLU A 280 4.98 20.57 6.90
C GLU A 280 4.88 19.03 6.98
N GLY A 281 4.69 18.35 5.85
CA GLY A 281 4.57 16.89 5.72
C GLY A 281 3.29 16.31 6.30
N TYR A 282 2.97 16.60 7.56
CA TYR A 282 1.84 16.02 8.29
C TYR A 282 0.90 17.09 8.85
N SER A 283 -0.36 16.71 9.05
CA SER A 283 -1.43 17.58 9.55
C SER A 283 -2.07 17.00 10.82
N PRO A 284 -2.63 17.83 11.73
CA PRO A 284 -3.44 17.33 12.83
C PRO A 284 -4.79 16.78 12.34
N MET A 285 -5.44 15.94 13.18
CA MET A 285 -6.83 15.49 13.01
C MET A 285 -7.46 15.13 14.35
N ALA A 286 -7.05 14.02 14.98
CA ALA A 286 -7.52 13.66 16.32
C ALA A 286 -6.97 14.63 17.37
N GLU A 287 -7.84 15.10 18.25
CA GLU A 287 -7.47 15.93 19.40
C GLU A 287 -6.53 15.17 20.34
N GLY A 288 -5.49 15.85 20.84
CA GLY A 288 -4.50 15.24 21.74
C GLY A 288 -3.63 14.15 21.10
N ALA A 289 -3.60 14.04 19.77
CA ALA A 289 -2.81 13.02 19.10
C ALA A 289 -1.29 13.18 19.30
N THR A 290 -0.63 12.06 19.58
CA THR A 290 0.81 11.88 19.66
C THR A 290 1.25 10.85 18.61
N PRO A 291 1.15 11.17 17.31
CA PRO A 291 1.49 10.23 16.25
C PRO A 291 2.99 9.93 16.21
N ILE A 292 3.34 8.77 15.66
CA ILE A 292 4.71 8.42 15.28
C ILE A 292 4.77 8.47 13.76
N PHE A 293 5.16 9.62 13.23
CA PHE A 293 5.35 9.84 11.79
C PHE A 293 6.83 9.96 11.48
N GLN A 294 7.34 9.05 10.67
CA GLN A 294 8.77 8.88 10.44
C GLN A 294 9.11 8.89 8.94
N GLU A 295 10.31 9.38 8.63
CA GLU A 295 10.87 9.44 7.29
C GLU A 295 12.34 8.99 7.34
N PHE A 296 12.80 8.21 6.35
CA PHE A 296 14.20 7.77 6.28
C PHE A 296 14.68 7.54 4.85
N GLY A 297 15.77 8.19 4.45
CA GLY A 297 16.38 7.97 3.14
C GLY A 297 15.48 8.34 1.95
N ASN A 298 14.46 9.16 2.15
CA ASN A 298 13.59 9.65 1.08
C ASN A 298 14.34 10.64 0.18
N THR A 299 13.96 10.71 -1.09
CA THR A 299 14.53 11.63 -2.08
C THR A 299 13.44 12.41 -2.81
N GLY A 300 13.81 13.38 -3.64
CA GLY A 300 12.88 14.20 -4.42
C GLY A 300 12.54 15.53 -3.76
N ALA A 301 11.87 16.41 -4.52
CA ALA A 301 11.62 17.80 -4.13
C ALA A 301 10.75 17.96 -2.87
N GLY A 302 9.95 16.96 -2.52
CA GLY A 302 9.12 16.94 -1.31
C GLY A 302 9.78 16.30 -0.09
N ALA A 303 11.05 15.86 -0.20
CA ALA A 303 11.73 15.09 0.85
C ALA A 303 12.51 15.93 1.88
N ASP A 304 12.61 17.26 1.70
CA ASP A 304 13.21 18.11 2.74
C ASP A 304 12.36 18.07 4.02
N THR A 305 12.99 17.69 5.13
CA THR A 305 12.35 17.54 6.44
C THR A 305 12.50 18.77 7.34
N SER A 306 13.20 19.82 6.90
CA SER A 306 13.54 21.02 7.71
C SER A 306 12.32 21.76 8.29
N GLN A 307 11.15 21.60 7.68
CA GLN A 307 9.89 22.26 8.08
C GLN A 307 8.81 21.29 8.60
N ARG A 308 9.16 20.01 8.82
CA ARG A 308 8.18 19.00 9.20
C ARG A 308 7.53 19.29 10.55
N LYS A 309 6.23 19.01 10.63
CA LYS A 309 5.42 19.04 11.85
C LYS A 309 4.98 17.62 12.22
N TYR A 310 4.79 17.37 13.52
CA TYR A 310 4.37 16.06 14.06
C TYR A 310 5.33 14.90 13.72
N PHE A 311 6.54 15.22 13.28
CA PHE A 311 7.55 14.30 12.82
C PHE A 311 8.38 13.74 13.99
N THR A 312 8.61 12.44 13.95
CA THR A 312 9.53 11.72 14.81
C THR A 312 10.75 11.33 13.98
N PRO A 313 11.97 11.81 14.33
CA PRO A 313 13.18 11.39 13.64
C PRO A 313 13.35 9.87 13.63
N SER A 314 13.91 9.33 12.55
CA SER A 314 14.36 7.94 12.45
C SER A 314 15.78 7.91 11.91
N ASP A 315 16.65 7.12 12.53
CA ASP A 315 18.05 6.93 12.13
C ASP A 315 18.26 5.62 11.33
N LYS A 316 17.19 4.84 11.17
CA LYS A 316 17.17 3.61 10.38
C LYS A 316 15.83 3.39 9.70
N ALA A 317 15.86 2.60 8.62
CA ALA A 317 14.67 2.03 8.02
C ALA A 317 14.10 0.90 8.88
N LEU A 318 12.82 0.62 8.70
CA LEU A 318 12.14 -0.54 9.28
C LEU A 318 12.14 -1.71 8.29
N THR A 319 12.15 -2.92 8.83
CA THR A 319 12.08 -4.17 8.07
C THR A 319 10.67 -4.76 8.10
N LYS A 320 10.40 -5.72 7.22
CA LYS A 320 9.16 -6.50 7.27
C LYS A 320 9.02 -7.30 8.57
N GLN A 321 10.14 -7.65 9.22
CA GLN A 321 10.14 -8.27 10.55
C GLN A 321 9.72 -7.29 11.65
N ASP A 322 10.06 -6.01 11.56
CA ASP A 322 9.58 -4.98 12.50
C ASP A 322 8.06 -4.76 12.38
N LEU A 323 7.48 -5.09 11.23
CA LEU A 323 6.05 -4.98 10.96
C LEU A 323 5.25 -6.21 11.41
N TRP A 324 5.67 -7.42 11.02
CA TRP A 324 4.89 -8.66 11.24
C TRP A 324 5.55 -9.64 12.21
N GLY A 325 6.68 -9.29 12.81
CA GLY A 325 7.42 -10.17 13.71
C GLY A 325 8.08 -11.35 12.99
N ALA A 326 8.35 -12.43 13.73
CA ALA A 326 9.12 -13.58 13.24
C ALA A 326 8.47 -14.31 12.03
N ASN A 327 7.15 -14.21 11.89
CA ASN A 327 6.39 -14.94 10.86
C ASN A 327 6.15 -14.10 9.60
N PHE A 328 7.03 -13.14 9.29
CA PHE A 328 6.85 -12.20 8.18
C PHE A 328 6.97 -12.83 6.77
N LYS A 329 7.48 -14.06 6.64
CA LYS A 329 7.76 -14.74 5.36
C LYS A 329 6.52 -15.46 4.79
N TRP A 330 5.49 -14.71 4.45
CA TRP A 330 4.25 -15.23 3.86
C TRP A 330 3.88 -14.63 2.49
N TYR A 331 4.48 -13.48 2.15
CA TYR A 331 4.22 -12.77 0.90
C TYR A 331 4.98 -13.41 -0.27
N ASP A 332 4.52 -13.16 -1.49
CA ASP A 332 5.20 -13.59 -2.70
C ASP A 332 6.48 -12.77 -2.92
N THR A 333 7.62 -13.42 -2.72
CA THR A 333 8.96 -12.82 -2.93
C THR A 333 9.32 -12.66 -4.39
N SER A 334 8.45 -13.13 -5.30
CA SER A 334 8.52 -12.82 -6.72
C SER A 334 7.95 -11.44 -7.05
N TYR A 335 7.68 -10.59 -6.05
CA TYR A 335 7.48 -9.13 -6.14
C TYR A 335 8.29 -8.40 -5.06
#